data_AF-A0A533ZAU2-F1
#
_entry.id   AF-A0A533ZAU2-F1
#
_cell.length_a   1.000
_cell.length_b   1.000
_cell.length_c   1.000
_cell.angle_alpha   90.00
_cell.angle_beta   90.00
_cell.angle_gamma   90.00
#
_symmetry.space_group_name_H-M   'P 1'
#
loop_
_entity.id
_entity.type
_entity.pdbx_description
1 polymer ?
#
loop_
_entity_poly.entity_id
_entity_poly.type
_entity_poly.pdbx_seq_one_letter_code
_entity_poly.pdbx_strand_id
1 'polypeptide(L)'
;MLSVTAVAACARGLPYARIDRALQDGNPAEGVAILEKAQDAYGSKSTALYLMDRGMVQYVAGRYTDSVQSLSAAEALTEDLYTRRIRSEVEAFLTSDNALPYEGEEFEKVLLNVFMALDYVQLG
;
A
#
# COMPACT_ATOMS: atom_id res chain seq x y z
N MET A 1 -22.80 -33.22 -23.05
CA MET A 1 -21.81 -32.20 -23.48
C MET A 1 -22.25 -30.85 -22.96
N LEU A 2 -21.77 -30.43 -21.79
CA LEU A 2 -21.64 -29.01 -21.45
C LEU A 2 -20.63 -28.91 -20.29
N SER A 3 -19.35 -28.91 -20.64
CA SER A 3 -18.28 -28.62 -19.68
C SER A 3 -18.23 -27.10 -19.53
N VAL A 4 -18.75 -26.59 -18.42
CA VAL A 4 -18.54 -25.19 -18.01
C VAL A 4 -17.12 -25.11 -17.48
N THR A 5 -16.17 -24.75 -18.34
CA THR A 5 -14.83 -24.36 -17.91
C THR A 5 -14.91 -23.00 -17.23
N ALA A 6 -14.93 -23.01 -15.90
CA ALA A 6 -14.72 -21.82 -15.09
C ALA A 6 -13.31 -21.27 -15.41
N VAL A 7 -13.27 -20.16 -16.14
CA VAL A 7 -12.05 -19.35 -16.22
C VAL A 7 -11.85 -18.78 -14.83
N ALA A 8 -10.92 -19.36 -14.08
CA ALA A 8 -10.40 -18.74 -12.88
C ALA A 8 -9.73 -17.43 -13.29
N ALA A 9 -10.47 -16.34 -13.23
CA ALA A 9 -9.89 -15.02 -13.27
C ALA A 9 -8.96 -14.92 -12.07
N CYS A 10 -7.65 -14.92 -12.31
CA CYS A 10 -6.63 -14.58 -11.32
C CYS A 10 -6.71 -13.07 -11.00
N ALA A 11 -7.88 -12.58 -10.62
CA ALA A 11 -8.01 -11.33 -9.89
C ALA A 11 -8.01 -11.73 -8.41
N ARG A 12 -6.82 -11.95 -7.84
CA ARG A 12 -6.70 -11.93 -6.38
C ARG A 12 -6.89 -10.47 -5.96
N GLY A 13 -8.14 -10.03 -5.92
CA GLY A 13 -8.51 -8.66 -5.59
C GLY A 13 -8.06 -8.35 -4.17
N LEU A 14 -7.49 -7.16 -3.99
CA LEU A 14 -7.20 -6.64 -2.66
C LEU A 14 -8.52 -6.56 -1.86
N PRO A 15 -8.53 -6.97 -0.58
CA PRO A 15 -9.76 -7.12 0.19
C PRO A 15 -10.31 -5.79 0.73
N TYR A 16 -10.19 -4.69 -0.03
CA TYR A 16 -10.59 -3.34 0.39
C TYR A 16 -12.03 -3.30 0.93
N ALA A 17 -12.98 -3.92 0.24
CA ALA A 17 -14.37 -3.98 0.71
C ALA A 17 -14.55 -4.61 2.10
N ARG A 18 -13.67 -5.54 2.51
CA ARG A 18 -13.69 -6.11 3.86
C ARG A 18 -12.98 -5.23 4.87
N ILE A 19 -11.88 -4.58 4.48
CA ILE A 19 -11.18 -3.59 5.30
C ILE A 19 -12.14 -2.44 5.60
N ASP A 20 -12.75 -1.84 4.57
CA ASP A 20 -13.69 -0.72 4.69
C ASP A 20 -14.88 -1.06 5.59
N ARG A 21 -15.45 -2.27 5.44
CA ARG A 21 -16.52 -2.73 6.33
C ARG A 21 -16.06 -2.80 7.77
N ALA A 22 -14.88 -3.37 8.04
CA ALA A 22 -14.34 -3.42 9.39
C ALA A 22 -14.12 -2.01 9.98
N LEU A 23 -13.65 -1.06 9.17
CA LEU A 23 -13.52 0.35 9.59
C LEU A 23 -14.88 0.99 9.90
N GLN A 24 -15.88 0.80 9.03
CA GLN A 24 -17.23 1.34 9.19
C GLN A 24 -17.97 0.75 10.40
N ASP A 25 -17.74 -0.52 10.69
CA ASP A 25 -18.34 -1.22 11.84
C ASP A 25 -17.64 -0.88 13.17
N GLY A 26 -16.65 0.03 13.17
CA GLY A 26 -15.91 0.44 14.35
C GLY A 26 -14.91 -0.60 14.85
N ASN A 27 -14.49 -1.54 13.99
CA ASN A 27 -13.49 -2.57 14.29
C ASN A 27 -12.20 -2.37 13.47
N PRO A 28 -11.46 -1.27 13.67
CA PRO A 28 -10.29 -0.99 12.84
C PRO A 28 -9.12 -1.95 13.07
N ALA A 29 -9.06 -2.61 14.23
CA ALA A 29 -8.08 -3.66 14.49
C ALA A 29 -8.25 -4.88 13.57
N GLU A 30 -9.49 -5.24 13.24
CA GLU A 30 -9.78 -6.28 12.23
C GLU A 30 -9.38 -5.81 10.83
N GLY A 31 -9.59 -4.53 10.50
CA GLY A 31 -9.12 -3.93 9.26
C GLY A 31 -7.61 -4.11 9.06
N VAL A 32 -6.80 -3.81 10.09
CA VAL A 32 -5.35 -4.06 10.08
C VAL A 32 -5.04 -5.53 9.82
N ALA A 33 -5.69 -6.44 10.55
CA ALA A 33 -5.43 -7.88 10.42
C ALA A 33 -5.81 -8.44 9.04
N ILE A 34 -6.87 -7.92 8.42
CA ILE A 34 -7.28 -8.30 7.05
C ILE A 34 -6.22 -7.82 6.04
N LEU A 35 -5.75 -6.59 6.19
CA LEU A 35 -4.73 -6.01 5.30
C LEU A 35 -3.41 -6.77 5.41
N GLU A 36 -2.94 -7.07 6.61
CA GLU A 36 -1.69 -7.80 6.85
C GLU A 36 -1.73 -9.22 6.24
N LYS A 37 -2.85 -9.93 6.41
CA LYS A 37 -3.06 -11.25 5.78
C LYS A 37 -3.09 -11.19 4.25
N ALA A 38 -3.36 -10.03 3.68
CA ALA A 38 -3.44 -9.82 2.24
C ALA A 38 -2.16 -9.22 1.65
N GLN A 39 -1.06 -9.12 2.40
CA GLN A 39 0.21 -8.57 1.92
C GLN A 39 0.66 -9.20 0.60
N ASP A 40 0.58 -10.54 0.47
CA ASP A 40 0.98 -11.24 -0.76
C ASP A 40 0.14 -10.86 -1.99
N ALA A 41 -1.10 -10.37 -1.80
CA ALA A 41 -1.97 -9.97 -2.88
C ALA A 41 -1.53 -8.65 -3.55
N TYR A 42 -0.73 -7.82 -2.87
CA TYR A 42 -0.15 -6.60 -3.46
C TYR A 42 0.91 -6.93 -4.51
N GLY A 43 1.57 -8.10 -4.37
CA GLY A 43 2.71 -8.49 -5.20
C GLY A 43 4.00 -7.76 -4.85
N SER A 44 5.13 -8.33 -5.27
CA SER A 44 6.48 -7.85 -4.91
C SER A 44 6.82 -6.46 -5.45
N LYS A 45 6.09 -5.97 -6.46
CA LYS A 45 6.29 -4.63 -7.04
C LYS A 45 5.52 -3.52 -6.33
N SER A 46 4.58 -3.87 -5.44
CA SER A 46 3.67 -2.90 -4.81
C SER A 46 3.93 -2.76 -3.31
N THR A 47 5.18 -2.98 -2.88
CA THR A 47 5.55 -2.88 -1.46
C THR A 47 5.32 -1.48 -0.90
N ALA A 48 5.58 -0.42 -1.68
CA ALA A 48 5.29 0.95 -1.26
C ALA A 48 3.79 1.14 -0.99
N LEU A 49 2.93 0.68 -1.90
CA LEU A 49 1.47 0.73 -1.75
C LEU A 49 1.00 -0.04 -0.51
N TYR A 50 1.53 -1.24 -0.28
CA TYR A 50 1.22 -2.01 0.94
C TYR A 50 1.56 -1.24 2.22
N LEU A 51 2.73 -0.60 2.27
CA LEU A 51 3.17 0.19 3.43
C LEU A 51 2.30 1.44 3.63
N MET A 52 1.95 2.13 2.54
CA MET A 52 1.00 3.25 2.54
C MET A 52 -0.34 2.82 3.14
N ASP A 53 -1.00 1.82 2.56
CA ASP A 53 -2.30 1.35 3.01
C ASP A 53 -2.25 0.84 4.45
N ARG A 54 -1.17 0.12 4.83
CA ARG A 54 -0.99 -0.36 6.20
C ARG A 54 -0.91 0.80 7.19
N GLY A 55 -0.12 1.82 6.87
CA GLY A 55 0.00 3.03 7.69
C GLY A 55 -1.34 3.73 7.89
N MET A 56 -2.11 3.91 6.81
CA MET A 56 -3.43 4.54 6.88
C MET A 56 -4.42 3.76 7.75
N VAL A 57 -4.48 2.43 7.57
CA VAL A 57 -5.38 1.58 8.38
C VAL A 57 -4.92 1.53 9.85
N GLN A 58 -3.61 1.57 10.12
CA GLN A 58 -3.06 1.67 11.47
C GLN A 58 -3.40 3.01 12.14
N TYR A 59 -3.34 4.13 11.40
CA TYR A 59 -3.76 5.44 11.90
C TYR A 59 -5.24 5.41 12.32
N VAL A 60 -6.11 4.88 11.47
CA VAL A 60 -7.55 4.72 11.78
C VAL A 60 -7.77 3.79 12.98
N ALA A 61 -6.89 2.81 13.18
CA ALA A 61 -6.91 1.92 14.34
C ALA A 61 -6.33 2.52 15.63
N GLY A 62 -5.89 3.78 15.61
CA GLY A 62 -5.25 4.44 16.76
C GLY A 62 -3.86 3.89 17.08
N ARG A 63 -3.25 3.15 16.15
CA ARG A 63 -1.90 2.57 16.30
C ARG A 63 -0.85 3.54 15.74
N TYR A 64 -0.78 4.73 16.32
CA TYR A 64 -0.01 5.84 15.74
C TYR A 64 1.48 5.54 15.60
N THR A 65 2.09 4.88 16.58
CA THR A 65 3.50 4.44 16.48
C THR A 65 3.72 3.48 15.31
N ASP A 66 2.83 2.50 15.12
CA ASP A 66 2.93 1.53 14.01
C ASP A 66 2.67 2.21 12.66
N SER A 67 1.75 3.17 12.65
CA SER A 67 1.43 3.98 11.47
C SER A 67 2.64 4.77 11.01
N VAL A 68 3.28 5.54 11.91
CA VAL A 68 4.52 6.27 11.62
C VAL A 68 5.58 5.31 11.05
N GLN A 69 5.80 4.15 11.67
CA GLN A 69 6.77 3.19 11.17
C GLN A 69 6.47 2.72 9.74
N SER A 70 5.20 2.42 9.43
CA SER A 70 4.79 2.00 8.09
C SER A 70 4.89 3.13 7.07
N LEU A 71 4.45 4.34 7.42
CA LEU A 71 4.48 5.51 6.54
C LEU A 71 5.90 6.00 6.27
N SER A 72 6.79 6.01 7.28
CA SER A 72 8.20 6.32 7.08
C SER A 72 8.91 5.27 6.22
N ALA A 73 8.56 3.98 6.37
CA ALA A 73 9.09 2.92 5.51
C ALA A 73 8.59 3.08 4.06
N ALA A 74 7.34 3.51 3.85
CA ALA A 74 6.81 3.84 2.53
C ALA A 74 7.56 5.02 1.91
N GLU A 75 7.77 6.10 2.65
CA GLU A 75 8.49 7.29 2.20
C GLU A 75 9.91 6.95 1.74
N ALA A 76 10.68 6.24 2.58
CA ALA A 76 12.04 5.84 2.26
C ALA A 76 12.12 4.94 1.01
N LEU A 77 11.16 4.01 0.86
CA LEU A 77 11.12 3.13 -0.30
C LEU A 77 10.78 3.90 -1.58
N THR A 78 9.81 4.81 -1.51
CA THR A 78 9.44 5.64 -2.65
C THR A 78 10.59 6.55 -3.09
N GLU A 79 11.37 7.11 -2.17
CA GLU A 79 12.55 7.92 -2.48
C GLU A 79 13.66 7.09 -3.16
N ASP A 80 13.90 5.85 -2.71
CA ASP A 80 14.84 4.93 -3.36
C ASP A 80 14.38 4.57 -4.77
N LEU A 81 13.10 4.24 -4.96
CA LEU A 81 12.54 3.91 -6.26
C LEU A 81 12.64 5.08 -7.26
N TYR A 82 12.34 6.29 -6.81
CA TYR A 82 12.49 7.51 -7.61
C TYR A 82 13.96 7.76 -7.99
N THR A 83 14.87 7.65 -7.02
CA THR A 83 16.31 7.81 -7.23
C THR A 83 16.85 6.79 -8.24
N ARG A 84 16.40 5.53 -8.13
CA ARG A 84 16.77 4.48 -9.09
C ARG A 84 16.23 4.78 -10.47
N ARG A 85 14.96 5.21 -10.59
CA ARG A 85 14.35 5.58 -11.88
C ARG A 85 15.16 6.65 -12.61
N ILE A 86 15.54 7.73 -11.90
CA ILE A 86 16.40 8.78 -12.46
C ILE A 86 17.76 8.21 -12.88
N ARG A 87 18.38 7.37 -12.05
CA ARG A 87 19.66 6.71 -12.39
C ARG A 87 19.52 5.75 -13.59
N SER A 88 18.37 5.13 -13.75
CA SER A 88 18.07 4.13 -14.77
C SER A 88 17.36 4.70 -16.00
N GLU A 89 17.37 6.03 -16.22
CA GLU A 89 16.80 6.66 -17.43
C GLU A 89 17.33 6.06 -18.75
N VAL A 90 18.48 5.37 -18.71
CA VAL A 90 19.04 4.59 -19.84
C VAL A 90 18.33 3.23 -20.05
N GLU A 91 17.79 2.59 -19.01
CA GLU A 91 17.08 1.29 -19.09
C GLU A 91 15.56 1.42 -19.28
N ALA A 92 14.96 2.50 -18.74
CA ALA A 92 13.52 2.76 -18.90
C ALA A 92 13.12 3.03 -20.36
N PHE A 93 14.04 3.55 -21.18
CA PHE A 93 13.81 3.72 -22.63
C PHE A 93 13.62 2.38 -23.37
N LEU A 94 14.01 1.26 -22.77
CA LEU A 94 13.95 -0.09 -23.35
C LEU A 94 12.86 -0.97 -22.72
N THR A 95 12.12 -0.51 -21.70
CA THR A 95 11.14 -1.34 -20.97
C THR A 95 9.78 -0.65 -20.81
N SER A 96 8.71 -1.44 -20.73
CA SER A 96 7.34 -0.95 -20.48
C SER A 96 7.19 -0.48 -19.03
N ASP A 97 6.40 0.58 -18.77
CA ASP A 97 6.12 1.12 -17.42
C ASP A 97 5.66 0.07 -16.40
N ASN A 98 4.97 -1.01 -16.83
CA ASN A 98 4.57 -2.13 -15.98
C ASN A 98 5.76 -2.98 -15.46
N ALA A 99 6.97 -2.74 -15.97
CA ALA A 99 8.18 -3.39 -15.50
C ALA A 99 8.63 -2.84 -14.15
N LEU A 100 8.36 -1.57 -13.85
CA LEU A 100 8.90 -0.87 -12.68
C LEU A 100 8.10 -1.17 -11.40
N PRO A 101 8.76 -1.15 -10.23
CA PRO A 101 8.06 -1.12 -8.95
C PRO A 101 7.19 0.12 -8.82
N TYR A 102 6.04 -0.02 -8.17
CA TYR A 102 5.14 1.09 -7.88
C TYR A 102 5.75 1.99 -6.81
N GLU A 103 5.97 3.27 -7.14
CA GLU A 103 6.57 4.26 -6.26
C GLU A 103 5.55 5.19 -5.59
N GLY A 104 4.26 5.09 -5.94
CA GLY A 104 3.22 6.03 -5.53
C GLY A 104 3.16 7.28 -6.40
N GLU A 105 1.96 7.84 -6.51
CA GLU A 105 1.70 9.11 -7.20
C GLU A 105 2.18 10.30 -6.35
N GLU A 106 2.44 11.45 -6.97
CA GLU A 106 2.96 12.64 -6.27
C GLU A 106 2.09 13.07 -5.08
N PHE A 107 0.76 12.99 -5.23
CA PHE A 107 -0.17 13.35 -4.17
C PHE A 107 -0.13 12.37 -2.99
N GLU A 108 0.14 11.08 -3.23
CA GLU A 108 0.24 10.06 -2.17
C GLU A 108 1.49 10.28 -1.33
N LYS A 109 2.61 10.66 -1.98
CA LYS A 109 3.86 11.02 -1.30
C LYS A 109 3.67 12.21 -0.36
N VAL A 110 2.89 13.20 -0.78
CA VAL A 110 2.50 14.32 0.09
C VAL A 110 1.62 13.84 1.26
N LEU A 111 0.67 12.94 1.00
CA LEU A 111 -0.22 12.41 2.03
C LEU A 111 0.52 11.62 3.12
N LEU A 112 1.61 10.91 2.79
CA LEU A 112 2.45 10.26 3.80
C LEU A 112 2.85 11.22 4.92
N ASN A 113 3.37 12.39 4.53
CA ASN A 113 3.80 13.44 5.45
C ASN A 113 2.64 14.04 6.25
N VAL A 114 1.47 14.19 5.61
CA VAL A 114 0.25 14.68 6.29
C VAL A 114 -0.17 13.70 7.37
N PHE A 115 -0.25 12.40 7.07
CA PHE A 115 -0.67 11.40 8.05
C PHE A 115 0.35 11.22 9.17
N MET A 116 1.66 11.21 8.88
CA MET A 116 2.68 11.19 9.93
C MET A 116 2.58 12.41 10.85
N ALA A 117 2.30 13.61 10.31
CA ALA A 117 2.06 14.79 11.15
C ALA A 117 0.82 14.61 12.05
N LEU A 118 -0.25 14.01 11.54
CA LEU A 118 -1.43 13.66 12.34
C LEU A 118 -1.11 12.63 13.41
N ASP A 119 -0.32 11.59 13.10
CA ASP A 119 0.15 10.61 14.09
C ASP A 119 0.91 11.29 15.22
N TYR A 120 1.85 12.18 14.90
CA TYR A 120 2.62 12.91 15.92
C TYR A 120 1.73 13.78 16.80
N VAL A 121 0.70 14.42 16.25
CA VAL A 121 -0.31 15.16 17.03
C VAL A 121 -1.03 14.24 18.03
N GLN A 122 -1.30 12.99 17.66
CA GLN A 122 -1.95 12.02 18.56
C GLN A 122 -1.01 11.44 19.61
N LEU A 123 0.29 11.34 19.31
CA LEU A 123 1.31 10.83 20.23
C LEU A 123 1.71 11.83 21.32
N GLY A 124 1.60 13.14 21.05
CA GLY A 124 1.88 14.23 22.00
C GLY A 124 3.28 14.81 21.88
#